data_AF-A0A439UUP6-F1
#
_entry.id   AF-A0A439UUP6-F1
#
_cell.length_a   1.000
_cell.length_b   1.000
_cell.length_c   1.000
_cell.angle_alpha   90.00
_cell.angle_beta   90.00
_cell.angle_gamma   90.00
#
_symmetry.space_group_name_H-M   'P 1'
#
loop_
_entity.id
_entity.type
_entity.pdbx_description
1 polymer ?
#
loop_
_entity_poly.entity_id
_entity_poly.type
_entity_poly.pdbx_seq_one_letter_code
_entity_poly.pdbx_strand_id
1 'polypeptide(L)'
;MWQTLSAPVDLYCERTGPEFWSEPVNALTNLAFIAAGLWGVREVRRLGTGTFAEVLAWWVVAIGIGSTIFHTFASKGTIWADVLPIAGFTLAYTLFNLRRFLGMRWGKAIAIFIAFYVIAGAITFAVPDWLRQASNGTTGYLPPFLALAFFGVLVAANGNRAGWYNLAGSAIFVVSVICRMIDPVVCGSFPLGTHFLWHILNGVMLAVLLAAAARFGKVRR
;
A
#
# COMPACT_ATOMS: atom_id res chain seq x y z
N MET A 1 -10.13 26.01 9.65
CA MET A 1 -9.10 25.17 9.02
C MET A 1 -8.40 24.26 10.04
N TRP A 2 -7.72 24.79 11.07
CA TRP A 2 -7.07 23.96 12.10
C TRP A 2 -8.02 23.03 12.86
N GLN A 3 -9.17 23.54 13.32
CA GLN A 3 -10.19 22.74 14.01
C GLN A 3 -10.75 21.58 13.16
N THR A 4 -10.72 21.71 11.83
CA THR A 4 -11.18 20.65 10.93
C THR A 4 -10.16 19.53 10.81
N LEU A 5 -8.86 19.86 10.87
CA LEU A 5 -7.76 18.87 10.80
C LEU A 5 -7.65 18.06 12.09
N SER A 6 -7.93 18.66 13.25
CA SER A 6 -7.90 17.98 14.55
C SER A 6 -9.17 17.18 14.86
N ALA A 7 -10.18 17.20 13.99
CA ALA A 7 -11.42 16.46 14.23
C ALA A 7 -11.14 14.95 14.27
N PRO A 8 -11.65 14.23 15.29
CA PRO A 8 -11.38 12.80 15.45
C PRO A 8 -12.00 12.00 14.32
N VAL A 9 -11.36 10.88 14.02
CA VAL A 9 -11.75 9.90 13.01
C VAL A 9 -11.90 8.56 13.72
N ASP A 10 -13.04 7.93 13.52
CA ASP A 10 -13.37 6.62 14.07
C ASP A 10 -13.78 5.72 12.91
N LEU A 11 -12.92 4.73 12.60
CA LEU A 11 -13.04 3.87 11.42
C LEU A 11 -12.89 2.37 11.74
N TYR A 12 -12.29 2.03 12.88
CA TYR A 12 -11.82 0.68 13.16
C TYR A 12 -12.30 0.23 14.53
N CYS A 13 -12.64 -1.06 14.67
CA CYS A 13 -13.23 -1.61 15.91
C CYS A 13 -12.43 -1.29 17.16
N GLU A 14 -11.09 -1.34 17.06
CA GLU A 14 -10.20 -1.17 18.21
C GLU A 14 -10.40 0.21 18.87
N ARG A 15 -10.77 1.23 18.09
CA ARG A 15 -10.89 2.61 18.59
C ARG A 15 -12.10 2.73 19.51
N THR A 16 -11.81 2.99 20.79
CA THR A 16 -12.83 3.19 21.83
C THR A 16 -13.03 4.65 22.25
N GLY A 17 -12.23 5.57 21.69
CA GLY A 17 -12.31 7.01 21.96
C GLY A 17 -11.25 7.84 21.22
N PRO A 18 -11.23 9.17 21.41
CA PRO A 18 -10.32 10.09 20.71
C PRO A 18 -8.88 10.11 21.28
N GLU A 19 -8.61 9.36 22.34
CA GLU A 19 -7.34 9.38 23.07
C GLU A 19 -6.18 8.80 22.24
N PHE A 20 -4.96 9.17 22.65
CA PHE A 20 -3.71 8.81 21.97
C PHE A 20 -3.47 7.30 21.83
N TRP A 21 -3.99 6.51 22.75
CA TRP A 21 -3.72 5.07 22.85
C TRP A 21 -4.98 4.22 22.68
N SER A 22 -5.95 4.75 21.92
CA SER A 22 -7.22 4.05 21.66
C SER A 22 -7.12 2.99 20.57
N GLU A 23 -5.99 2.90 19.85
CA GLU A 23 -5.72 1.86 18.84
C GLU A 23 -4.29 1.28 18.96
N PRO A 24 -3.91 0.70 20.11
CA PRO A 24 -2.54 0.29 20.37
C PRO A 24 -2.04 -0.84 19.46
N VAL A 25 -2.87 -1.84 19.17
CA VAL A 25 -2.49 -2.97 18.32
C VAL A 25 -2.39 -2.54 16.87
N ASN A 26 -3.33 -1.74 16.35
CA ASN A 26 -3.23 -1.15 15.03
C ASN A 26 -1.98 -0.26 14.92
N ALA A 27 -1.67 0.56 15.92
CA ALA A 27 -0.46 1.38 15.94
C ALA A 27 0.83 0.55 15.93
N LEU A 28 0.91 -0.52 16.75
CA LEU A 28 2.08 -1.40 16.85
C LEU A 28 2.28 -2.29 15.62
N THR A 29 1.21 -2.76 14.99
CA THR A 29 1.32 -3.63 13.81
C THR A 29 1.90 -2.92 12.58
N ASN A 30 1.96 -1.58 12.58
CA ASN A 30 2.73 -0.80 11.60
C ASN A 30 4.24 -1.04 11.65
N LEU A 31 4.77 -1.63 12.74
CA LEU A 31 6.14 -2.13 12.78
C LEU A 31 6.42 -3.15 11.67
N ALA A 32 5.39 -3.84 11.15
CA ALA A 32 5.52 -4.72 9.99
C ALA A 32 5.99 -3.96 8.73
N PHE A 33 5.48 -2.75 8.49
CA PHE A 33 5.94 -1.88 7.39
C PHE A 33 7.38 -1.43 7.61
N ILE A 34 7.70 -0.96 8.81
CA ILE A 34 9.05 -0.49 9.14
C ILE A 34 10.06 -1.62 8.97
N ALA A 35 9.76 -2.81 9.47
CA ALA A 35 10.59 -3.99 9.30
C ALA A 35 10.77 -4.36 7.82
N ALA A 36 9.69 -4.39 7.04
CA ALA A 36 9.74 -4.66 5.60
C ALA A 36 10.60 -3.64 4.83
N GLY A 37 10.45 -2.35 5.14
CA GLY A 37 11.20 -1.27 4.53
C GLY A 37 12.70 -1.34 4.86
N LEU A 38 13.05 -1.50 6.14
CA LEU A 38 14.45 -1.64 6.59
C LEU A 38 15.13 -2.89 6.00
N TRP A 39 14.40 -4.01 5.97
CA TRP A 39 14.86 -5.22 5.29
C TRP A 39 15.09 -4.96 3.79
N GLY A 40 14.18 -4.26 3.12
CA GLY A 40 14.33 -3.89 1.72
C GLY A 40 15.52 -2.97 1.46
N VAL A 41 15.77 -1.98 2.32
CA VAL A 41 16.93 -1.09 2.23
C VAL A 41 18.22 -1.92 2.31
N ARG A 42 18.29 -2.82 3.28
CA ARG A 42 19.42 -3.75 3.43
C ARG A 42 19.63 -4.57 2.16
N GLU A 43 18.58 -5.20 1.63
CA GLU A 43 18.69 -6.09 0.46
C GLU A 43 19.03 -5.33 -0.83
N VAL A 44 18.42 -4.16 -1.05
CA VAL A 44 18.70 -3.31 -2.21
C VAL A 44 20.16 -2.85 -2.21
N ARG A 45 20.68 -2.42 -1.05
CA ARG A 45 22.08 -2.02 -0.88
C ARG A 45 23.02 -3.20 -1.08
N ARG A 46 22.72 -4.34 -0.44
CA ARG A 46 23.50 -5.59 -0.58
C ARG A 46 23.63 -6.05 -2.02
N LEU A 47 22.55 -5.91 -2.81
CA LEU A 47 22.54 -6.33 -4.21
C LEU A 47 22.98 -5.22 -5.18
N GLY A 48 23.21 -3.99 -4.71
CA GLY A 48 23.63 -2.87 -5.55
C GLY A 48 22.61 -2.50 -6.63
N THR A 49 21.32 -2.47 -6.28
CA THR A 49 20.24 -2.29 -7.27
C THR A 49 20.06 -0.83 -7.73
N GLY A 50 20.61 0.10 -6.96
CA GLY A 50 20.65 1.53 -7.25
C GLY A 50 19.60 2.36 -6.51
N THR A 51 19.77 3.68 -6.56
CA THR A 51 19.06 4.66 -5.73
C THR A 51 17.53 4.58 -5.82
N PHE A 52 16.96 4.31 -7.00
CA PHE A 52 15.50 4.26 -7.14
C PHE A 52 14.88 3.11 -6.32
N ALA A 53 15.52 1.92 -6.30
CA ALA A 53 15.04 0.82 -5.47
C ALA A 53 15.21 1.13 -3.97
N GLU A 54 16.26 1.86 -3.60
CA GLU A 54 16.53 2.22 -2.21
C GLU A 54 15.53 3.25 -1.69
N VAL A 55 15.19 4.23 -2.53
CA VAL A 55 14.13 5.22 -2.25
C VAL A 55 12.80 4.53 -2.01
N LEU A 56 12.43 3.54 -2.83
CA LEU A 56 11.20 2.76 -2.61
C LEU A 56 11.21 2.03 -1.26
N ALA A 57 12.35 1.47 -0.86
CA ALA A 57 12.46 0.76 0.42
C ALA A 57 12.33 1.72 1.63
N TRP A 58 12.96 2.90 1.58
CA TRP A 58 12.75 3.94 2.58
C TRP A 58 11.31 4.49 2.58
N TRP A 59 10.67 4.53 1.41
CA TRP A 59 9.26 4.92 1.29
C TRP A 59 8.33 4.00 2.08
N VAL A 60 8.65 2.69 2.13
CA VAL A 60 7.89 1.73 2.95
C VAL A 60 8.08 1.98 4.45
N VAL A 61 9.26 2.44 4.88
CA VAL A 61 9.45 2.91 6.27
C VAL A 61 8.59 4.14 6.54
N ALA A 62 8.53 5.09 5.60
CA ALA A 62 7.69 6.28 5.73
C ALA A 62 6.20 5.95 5.80
N ILE A 63 5.72 4.92 5.06
CA ILE A 63 4.35 4.37 5.21
C ILE A 63 4.12 3.92 6.65
N GLY A 64 5.04 3.13 7.21
CA GLY A 64 4.94 2.65 8.60
C GLY A 64 4.83 3.79 9.61
N ILE A 65 5.69 4.81 9.50
CA ILE A 65 5.67 5.98 10.37
C ILE A 65 4.35 6.75 10.23
N GLY A 66 3.92 7.02 9.00
CA GLY A 66 2.68 7.74 8.70
C GLY A 66 1.44 7.03 9.25
N SER A 67 1.36 5.72 9.06
CA SER A 67 0.28 4.90 9.58
C SER A 67 0.30 4.81 11.12
N THR A 68 1.47 4.68 11.76
CA THR A 68 1.56 4.77 13.23
C THR A 68 1.03 6.12 13.73
N ILE A 69 1.41 7.23 13.10
CA ILE A 69 0.90 8.57 13.46
C ILE A 69 -0.63 8.61 13.34
N PHE A 70 -1.20 8.06 12.27
CA PHE A 70 -2.65 8.01 12.12
C PHE A 70 -3.32 7.19 13.22
N HIS A 71 -2.87 5.97 13.49
CA HIS A 71 -3.51 5.10 14.48
C HIS A 71 -3.36 5.59 15.92
N THR A 72 -2.31 6.36 16.20
CA THR A 72 -2.15 7.02 17.50
C THR A 72 -3.10 8.22 17.67
N PHE A 73 -3.17 9.13 16.70
CA PHE A 73 -3.93 10.39 16.87
C PHE A 73 -5.35 10.38 16.28
N ALA A 74 -5.64 9.46 15.35
CA ALA A 74 -6.78 9.37 14.42
C ALA A 74 -7.59 10.66 14.26
N SER A 75 -7.03 11.58 13.47
CA SER A 75 -7.66 12.84 13.12
C SER A 75 -7.73 12.99 11.61
N LYS A 76 -8.59 13.90 11.13
CA LYS A 76 -8.68 14.22 9.69
C LYS A 76 -7.38 14.74 9.10
N GLY A 77 -6.47 15.27 9.91
CA GLY A 77 -5.12 15.66 9.48
C GLY A 77 -4.19 14.46 9.39
N THR A 78 -4.15 13.61 10.42
CA THR A 78 -3.22 12.48 10.47
C THR A 78 -3.56 11.36 9.49
N ILE A 79 -4.80 11.24 9.02
CA ILE A 79 -5.15 10.31 7.93
C ILE A 79 -4.32 10.57 6.66
N TRP A 80 -3.95 11.81 6.37
CA TRP A 80 -3.13 12.14 5.21
C TRP A 80 -1.68 11.67 5.37
N ALA A 81 -1.18 11.61 6.61
CA ALA A 81 0.14 11.06 6.90
C ALA A 81 0.22 9.57 6.59
N ASP A 82 -0.90 8.85 6.68
CA ASP A 82 -1.01 7.43 6.31
C ASP A 82 -1.23 7.26 4.79
N VAL A 83 -2.26 7.91 4.24
CA VAL A 83 -2.72 7.67 2.87
C VAL A 83 -1.75 8.19 1.81
N LEU A 84 -1.11 9.36 2.02
CA LEU A 84 -0.24 9.96 0.99
C LEU A 84 1.03 9.13 0.73
N PRO A 85 1.77 8.62 1.75
CA PRO A 85 2.88 7.71 1.51
C PRO A 85 2.47 6.42 0.78
N ILE A 86 1.31 5.82 1.10
CA ILE A 86 0.81 4.61 0.44
C ILE A 86 0.52 4.89 -1.04
N ALA A 87 -0.20 5.98 -1.32
CA ALA A 87 -0.48 6.40 -2.70
C ALA A 87 0.83 6.70 -3.45
N GLY A 88 1.75 7.46 -2.84
CA GLY A 88 3.05 7.78 -3.41
C GLY A 88 3.87 6.55 -3.78
N PHE A 89 3.96 5.56 -2.87
CA PHE A 89 4.64 4.30 -3.14
C PHE A 89 3.96 3.54 -4.29
N THR A 90 2.63 3.47 -4.30
CA THR A 90 1.86 2.80 -5.36
C THR A 90 2.20 3.37 -6.75
N LEU A 91 2.22 4.69 -6.86
CA LEU A 91 2.58 5.39 -8.09
C LEU A 91 4.06 5.15 -8.46
N ALA A 92 4.97 5.32 -7.50
CA ALA A 92 6.40 5.16 -7.72
C ALA A 92 6.77 3.71 -8.11
N TYR A 93 6.16 2.72 -7.45
CA TYR A 93 6.36 1.30 -7.76
C TYR A 93 5.79 0.94 -9.14
N THR A 94 4.69 1.56 -9.55
CA THR A 94 4.17 1.39 -10.92
C THR A 94 5.16 1.89 -11.96
N LEU A 95 5.73 3.10 -11.77
CA LEU A 95 6.79 3.61 -12.64
C LEU A 95 8.03 2.71 -12.60
N PHE A 96 8.37 2.15 -11.44
CA PHE A 96 9.46 1.20 -11.29
C PHE A 96 9.22 -0.07 -12.12
N ASN A 97 8.01 -0.62 -12.12
CA ASN A 97 7.63 -1.76 -12.95
C ASN A 97 7.87 -1.49 -14.43
N LEU A 98 7.36 -0.35 -14.92
CA LEU A 98 7.49 0.06 -16.32
C LEU A 98 8.95 0.30 -16.71
N ARG A 99 9.73 0.98 -15.86
CA ARG A 99 11.11 1.39 -16.17
C ARG A 99 12.14 0.30 -15.93
N ARG A 100 12.03 -0.45 -14.83
CA ARG A 100 13.04 -1.42 -14.39
C ARG A 100 12.71 -2.84 -14.78
N PHE A 101 11.46 -3.26 -14.65
CA PHE A 101 11.10 -4.64 -14.99
C PHE A 101 10.77 -4.84 -16.47
N LEU A 102 10.09 -3.87 -17.09
CA LEU A 102 9.73 -3.89 -18.52
C LEU A 102 10.71 -3.12 -19.42
N GLY A 103 11.67 -2.40 -18.84
CA GLY A 103 12.72 -1.69 -19.60
C GLY A 103 12.22 -0.57 -20.51
N MET A 104 10.99 -0.07 -20.33
CA MET A 104 10.39 0.93 -21.22
C MET A 104 11.07 2.28 -21.07
N ARG A 105 11.31 3.02 -22.15
CA ARG A 105 11.77 4.42 -22.09
C ARG A 105 10.78 5.33 -21.35
N TRP A 106 11.25 6.44 -20.79
CA TRP A 106 10.44 7.36 -19.97
C TRP A 106 9.14 7.83 -20.63
N GLY A 107 9.18 8.26 -21.90
CA GLY A 107 7.97 8.72 -22.60
C GLY A 107 6.88 7.65 -22.65
N LYS A 108 7.22 6.42 -23.03
CA LYS A 108 6.29 5.29 -23.05
C LYS A 108 5.81 4.91 -21.64
N ALA A 109 6.70 4.90 -20.66
CA ALA A 109 6.35 4.59 -19.27
C ALA A 109 5.38 5.62 -18.68
N ILE A 110 5.62 6.91 -18.90
CA ILE A 110 4.74 7.99 -18.42
C ILE A 110 3.37 7.93 -19.11
N ALA A 111 3.34 7.71 -20.43
CA ALA A 111 2.07 7.59 -21.16
C ALA A 111 1.21 6.43 -20.65
N ILE A 112 1.80 5.23 -20.45
CA ILE A 112 1.09 4.07 -19.91
C ILE A 112 0.67 4.31 -18.45
N PHE A 113 1.54 4.91 -17.64
CA PHE A 113 1.24 5.25 -16.25
C PHE A 113 0.02 6.18 -16.15
N ILE A 114 -0.01 7.27 -16.92
CA ILE A 114 -1.13 8.23 -16.93
C ILE A 114 -2.40 7.53 -17.42
N ALA A 115 -2.34 6.85 -18.56
CA ALA A 115 -3.50 6.15 -19.12
C ALA A 115 -4.08 5.13 -18.11
N PHE A 116 -3.22 4.34 -17.47
CA PHE A 116 -3.62 3.37 -16.47
C PHE A 116 -4.36 4.02 -15.30
N TYR A 117 -3.81 5.07 -14.69
CA TYR A 117 -4.44 5.69 -13.52
C TYR A 117 -5.66 6.54 -13.86
N VAL A 118 -5.74 7.12 -15.07
CA VAL A 118 -6.97 7.75 -15.55
C VAL A 118 -8.08 6.72 -15.67
N ILE A 119 -7.80 5.56 -16.29
CA ILE A 119 -8.78 4.48 -16.45
C ILE A 119 -9.15 3.89 -15.09
N ALA A 120 -8.18 3.52 -14.26
CA ALA A 120 -8.42 2.97 -12.94
C ALA A 120 -9.18 3.96 -12.04
N GLY A 121 -8.86 5.25 -12.14
CA GLY A 121 -9.58 6.33 -11.45
C GLY A 121 -11.02 6.46 -11.93
N ALA A 122 -11.26 6.44 -13.24
CA ALA A 122 -12.61 6.47 -13.81
C ALA A 122 -13.45 5.26 -13.39
N ILE A 123 -12.85 4.06 -13.39
CA ILE A 123 -13.51 2.83 -12.90
C ILE A 123 -13.85 2.99 -11.41
N THR A 124 -12.91 3.47 -10.60
CA THR A 124 -13.11 3.66 -9.16
C THR A 124 -14.19 4.71 -8.87
N PHE A 125 -14.23 5.80 -9.64
CA PHE A 125 -15.25 6.83 -9.56
C PHE A 125 -16.65 6.32 -9.97
N ALA A 126 -16.70 5.41 -10.94
CA ALA A 126 -17.95 4.79 -11.40
C ALA A 126 -18.49 3.71 -10.45
N VAL A 127 -17.76 3.36 -9.38
CA VAL A 127 -18.25 2.41 -8.37
C VAL A 127 -19.47 3.01 -7.65
N PRO A 128 -20.63 2.31 -7.65
CA PRO A 128 -21.83 2.82 -6.99
C PRO A 128 -21.62 3.06 -5.49
N ASP A 129 -22.28 4.11 -4.96
CA ASP A 129 -22.16 4.48 -3.54
C ASP A 129 -22.57 3.36 -2.59
N TRP A 130 -23.58 2.56 -2.94
CA TRP A 130 -24.01 1.42 -2.11
C TRP A 130 -22.89 0.40 -1.94
N LEU A 131 -22.08 0.15 -2.98
CA LEU A 131 -20.96 -0.79 -2.93
C LEU A 131 -19.76 -0.20 -2.18
N ARG A 132 -19.51 1.11 -2.36
CA ARG A 132 -18.50 1.83 -1.58
C ARG A 132 -18.82 1.78 -0.09
N GLN A 133 -20.08 1.96 0.29
CA GLN A 133 -20.53 1.87 1.69
C GLN A 133 -20.47 0.43 2.19
N ALA A 134 -20.99 -0.54 1.43
CA ALA A 134 -20.97 -1.96 1.79
C ALA A 134 -19.55 -2.53 1.95
N SER A 135 -18.56 -1.95 1.27
CA SER A 135 -17.15 -2.36 1.36
C SER A 135 -16.34 -1.60 2.42
N ASN A 136 -16.96 -0.79 3.28
CA ASN A 136 -16.27 0.08 4.23
C ASN A 136 -15.21 0.99 3.55
N GLY A 137 -15.54 1.53 2.37
CA GLY A 137 -14.63 2.37 1.58
C GLY A 137 -13.45 1.63 0.96
N THR A 138 -13.38 0.30 1.06
CA THR A 138 -12.28 -0.53 0.53
C THR A 138 -12.16 -0.44 -0.98
N THR A 139 -13.20 0.01 -1.70
CA THR A 139 -13.15 0.29 -3.14
C THR A 139 -12.08 1.32 -3.52
N GLY A 140 -11.61 2.17 -2.59
CA GLY A 140 -10.46 3.06 -2.80
C GLY A 140 -9.14 2.34 -3.08
N TYR A 141 -9.03 1.05 -2.74
CA TYR A 141 -7.87 0.20 -3.03
C TYR A 141 -7.94 -0.48 -4.40
N LEU A 142 -8.96 -0.19 -5.21
CA LEU A 142 -9.07 -0.76 -6.55
C LEU A 142 -7.89 -0.36 -7.46
N PRO A 143 -7.43 0.90 -7.52
CA PRO A 143 -6.26 1.26 -8.33
C PRO A 143 -4.96 0.52 -7.94
N PRO A 144 -4.51 0.45 -6.67
CA PRO A 144 -3.32 -0.32 -6.31
C PRO A 144 -3.48 -1.82 -6.60
N PHE A 145 -4.66 -2.40 -6.36
CA PHE A 145 -4.92 -3.80 -6.69
C PHE A 145 -4.76 -4.05 -8.20
N LEU A 146 -5.42 -3.24 -9.04
CA LEU A 146 -5.32 -3.34 -10.49
C LEU A 146 -3.88 -3.14 -10.94
N ALA A 147 -3.11 -2.23 -10.33
CA ALA A 147 -1.72 -2.00 -10.70
C ALA A 147 -0.86 -3.24 -10.44
N LEU A 148 -1.00 -3.86 -9.27
CA LEU A 148 -0.26 -5.09 -8.92
C LEU A 148 -0.63 -6.25 -9.86
N ALA A 149 -1.94 -6.45 -10.11
CA ALA A 149 -2.41 -7.53 -10.97
C ALA A 149 -1.99 -7.30 -12.43
N PHE A 150 -2.34 -6.16 -13.02
CA PHE A 150 -2.09 -5.86 -14.43
C PHE A 150 -0.60 -5.81 -14.76
N PHE A 151 0.19 -5.03 -14.01
CA PHE A 151 1.63 -4.96 -14.25
C PHE A 151 2.33 -6.26 -13.83
N GLY A 152 1.82 -6.99 -12.85
CA GLY A 152 2.30 -8.34 -12.52
C GLY A 152 2.17 -9.31 -13.69
N VAL A 153 0.99 -9.40 -14.30
CA VAL A 153 0.77 -10.21 -15.52
C VAL A 153 1.68 -9.74 -16.65
N LEU A 154 1.74 -8.44 -16.92
CA LEU A 154 2.54 -7.89 -18.03
C LEU A 154 4.03 -8.18 -17.86
N VAL A 155 4.57 -8.02 -16.63
CA VAL A 155 5.97 -8.28 -16.30
C VAL A 155 6.28 -9.78 -16.39
N ALA A 156 5.38 -10.64 -15.90
CA ALA A 156 5.54 -12.10 -15.98
C ALA A 156 5.51 -12.58 -17.45
N ALA A 157 4.57 -12.07 -18.24
CA ALA A 157 4.45 -12.37 -19.67
C ALA A 157 5.68 -11.92 -20.48
N ASN A 158 6.36 -10.86 -20.03
CA ASN A 158 7.64 -10.40 -20.61
C ASN A 158 8.85 -11.25 -20.14
N GLY A 159 8.63 -12.39 -19.49
CA GLY A 159 9.67 -13.30 -19.03
C GLY A 159 10.44 -12.84 -17.78
N ASN A 160 10.01 -11.75 -17.12
CA ASN A 160 10.66 -11.26 -15.92
C ASN A 160 9.98 -11.84 -14.67
N ARG A 161 10.76 -12.57 -13.86
CA ARG A 161 10.28 -13.22 -12.61
C ARG A 161 9.71 -12.24 -11.59
N ALA A 162 10.04 -10.96 -11.65
CA ALA A 162 9.43 -9.94 -10.81
C ALA A 162 7.90 -9.89 -10.92
N GLY A 163 7.33 -10.27 -12.08
CA GLY A 163 5.88 -10.30 -12.27
C GLY A 163 5.17 -11.25 -11.31
N TRP A 164 5.79 -12.41 -11.02
CA TRP A 164 5.25 -13.37 -10.04
C TRP A 164 5.25 -12.82 -8.61
N TYR A 165 6.20 -11.96 -8.27
CA TYR A 165 6.21 -11.30 -6.97
C TYR A 165 5.09 -10.26 -6.87
N ASN A 166 4.81 -9.51 -7.93
CA ASN A 166 3.65 -8.61 -7.96
C ASN A 166 2.34 -9.37 -7.84
N LEU A 167 2.19 -10.52 -8.51
CA LEU A 167 0.99 -11.35 -8.43
C LEU A 167 0.82 -11.97 -7.04
N ALA A 168 1.91 -12.45 -6.44
CA ALA A 168 1.89 -12.89 -5.04
C ALA A 168 1.52 -11.73 -4.10
N GLY A 169 2.08 -10.55 -4.33
CA GLY A 169 1.70 -9.32 -3.63
C GLY A 169 0.21 -8.99 -3.80
N SER A 170 -0.32 -9.08 -5.01
CA SER A 170 -1.75 -8.89 -5.31
C SER A 170 -2.63 -9.87 -4.55
N ALA A 171 -2.26 -11.16 -4.49
CA ALA A 171 -3.00 -12.16 -3.73
C ALA A 171 -2.99 -11.87 -2.22
N ILE A 172 -1.83 -11.52 -1.66
CA ILE A 172 -1.72 -11.11 -0.24
C ILE A 172 -2.56 -9.85 0.02
N PHE A 173 -2.54 -8.90 -0.92
CA PHE A 173 -3.31 -7.67 -0.83
C PHE A 173 -4.81 -7.93 -0.77
N VAL A 174 -5.33 -8.86 -1.59
CA VAL A 174 -6.75 -9.25 -1.57
C VAL A 174 -7.16 -9.74 -0.19
N VAL A 175 -6.38 -10.63 0.43
CA VAL A 175 -6.66 -11.11 1.79
C VAL A 175 -6.61 -9.96 2.79
N SER A 176 -5.62 -9.07 2.65
CA SER A 176 -5.45 -7.93 3.54
C SER A 176 -6.61 -6.93 3.47
N VAL A 177 -7.11 -6.60 2.28
CA VAL A 177 -8.24 -5.69 2.14
C VAL A 177 -9.55 -6.33 2.61
N ILE A 178 -9.68 -7.66 2.55
CA ILE A 178 -10.81 -8.36 3.17
C ILE A 178 -10.80 -8.14 4.68
N CYS A 179 -9.64 -8.25 5.35
CA CYS A 179 -9.51 -7.95 6.78
C CYS A 179 -9.92 -6.51 7.11
N ARG A 180 -9.66 -5.53 6.25
CA ARG A 180 -10.17 -4.16 6.41
C ARG A 180 -11.69 -4.08 6.26
N MET A 181 -12.20 -4.73 5.23
CA MET A 181 -13.60 -4.64 4.82
C MET A 181 -14.53 -5.22 5.89
N ILE A 182 -14.14 -6.35 6.49
CA ILE A 182 -14.96 -7.05 7.49
C ILE A 182 -14.77 -6.52 8.91
N ASP A 183 -13.80 -5.63 9.14
CA ASP A 183 -13.49 -5.06 10.46
C ASP A 183 -14.77 -4.57 11.17
N PRO A 184 -15.54 -3.59 10.64
CA PRO A 184 -16.75 -3.10 11.29
C PRO A 184 -17.84 -4.18 11.49
N VAL A 185 -17.81 -5.27 10.72
CA VAL A 185 -18.79 -6.35 10.79
C VAL A 185 -18.55 -7.24 12.02
N VAL A 186 -17.29 -7.40 12.45
CA VAL A 186 -16.93 -8.30 13.54
C VAL A 186 -16.85 -7.63 14.91
N CYS A 187 -16.91 -6.28 14.99
CA CYS A 187 -16.66 -5.53 16.24
C CYS A 187 -17.50 -6.02 17.43
N GLY A 188 -18.77 -6.40 17.20
CA GLY A 188 -19.67 -6.82 18.26
C GLY A 188 -19.24 -8.09 19.00
N SER A 189 -18.59 -9.02 18.30
CA SER A 189 -18.07 -10.28 18.88
C SER A 189 -16.55 -10.25 19.13
N PHE A 190 -15.83 -9.41 18.39
CA PHE A 190 -14.39 -9.28 18.48
C PHE A 190 -13.99 -7.80 18.45
N PRO A 191 -14.00 -7.11 19.60
CA PRO A 191 -13.77 -5.66 19.68
C PRO A 191 -12.40 -5.19 19.17
N LEU A 192 -11.40 -6.09 19.14
CA LEU A 192 -10.11 -5.79 18.51
C LEU A 192 -10.23 -5.59 16.99
N GLY A 193 -11.23 -6.20 16.35
CA GLY A 193 -11.39 -6.18 14.91
C GLY A 193 -10.32 -6.98 14.16
N THR A 194 -10.24 -6.76 12.86
CA THR A 194 -9.32 -7.43 11.94
C THR A 194 -8.35 -6.47 11.25
N HIS A 195 -8.45 -5.16 11.48
CA HIS A 195 -7.61 -4.16 10.82
C HIS A 195 -6.12 -4.33 11.13
N PHE A 196 -5.72 -4.84 12.30
CA PHE A 196 -4.31 -5.15 12.56
C PHE A 196 -3.72 -6.19 11.59
N LEU A 197 -4.54 -7.11 11.08
CA LEU A 197 -4.14 -8.07 10.04
C LEU A 197 -3.95 -7.38 8.69
N TRP A 198 -4.63 -6.26 8.44
CA TRP A 198 -4.34 -5.39 7.30
C TRP A 198 -2.84 -5.08 7.32
N HIS A 199 -2.37 -4.46 8.42
CA HIS A 199 -1.01 -3.95 8.56
C HIS A 199 0.03 -5.05 8.36
N ILE A 200 -0.17 -6.19 9.02
CA ILE A 200 0.76 -7.32 8.93
C ILE A 200 0.82 -7.84 7.50
N LEU A 201 -0.34 -8.14 6.88
CA LEU A 201 -0.38 -8.72 5.54
C LEU A 201 0.18 -7.78 4.48
N ASN A 202 -0.09 -6.48 4.57
CA ASN A 202 0.53 -5.54 3.64
C ASN A 202 2.00 -5.28 3.94
N GLY A 203 2.45 -5.37 5.21
CA GLY A 203 3.87 -5.39 5.53
C GLY A 203 4.57 -6.53 4.80
N VAL A 204 3.98 -7.73 4.82
CA VAL A 204 4.44 -8.90 4.07
C VAL A 204 4.36 -8.63 2.55
N MET A 205 3.26 -8.10 2.05
CA MET A 205 3.12 -7.73 0.63
C MET A 205 4.25 -6.79 0.19
N LEU A 206 4.49 -5.70 0.92
CA LEU A 206 5.53 -4.72 0.61
C LEU A 206 6.93 -5.35 0.68
N ALA A 207 7.19 -6.27 1.63
CA ALA A 207 8.42 -7.05 1.64
C ALA A 207 8.58 -7.90 0.37
N VAL A 208 7.52 -8.55 -0.11
CA VAL A 208 7.55 -9.31 -1.39
C VAL A 208 7.85 -8.37 -2.57
N LEU A 209 7.22 -7.19 -2.63
CA LEU A 209 7.47 -6.22 -3.70
C LEU A 209 8.90 -5.66 -3.67
N LEU A 210 9.44 -5.39 -2.48
CA LEU A 210 10.83 -4.97 -2.29
C LEU A 210 11.82 -6.10 -2.61
N ALA A 211 11.45 -7.36 -2.36
CA ALA A 211 12.22 -8.53 -2.81
C ALA A 211 12.36 -8.53 -4.33
N ALA A 212 11.24 -8.27 -5.04
CA ALA A 212 11.24 -8.17 -6.50
C ALA A 212 12.14 -7.02 -6.98
N ALA A 213 12.01 -5.85 -6.34
CA ALA A 213 12.81 -4.68 -6.64
C ALA A 213 14.30 -4.97 -6.46
N ALA A 214 14.72 -5.52 -5.31
CA ALA A 214 16.11 -5.84 -5.02
C ALA A 214 16.69 -6.92 -5.95
N ARG A 215 15.92 -7.95 -6.28
CA ARG A 215 16.42 -9.10 -7.08
C ARG A 215 16.43 -8.84 -8.58
N PHE A 216 15.48 -8.05 -9.10
CA PHE A 216 15.24 -7.92 -10.54
C PHE A 216 15.21 -6.48 -11.04
N GLY A 217 15.40 -5.48 -10.17
CA GLY A 217 15.23 -4.06 -10.48
C GLY A 217 16.48 -3.32 -10.96
N LYS A 218 17.59 -4.05 -11.20
CA LYS A 218 18.84 -3.45 -11.70
C LYS A 218 18.62 -2.77 -13.04
N VAL A 219 19.33 -1.66 -13.28
CA VAL A 219 19.34 -1.03 -14.61
C VAL A 219 19.93 -2.04 -15.59
N ARG A 220 19.15 -2.43 -16.60
CA ARG A 220 19.71 -3.14 -17.76
C ARG A 220 20.59 -2.13 -18.53
N ARG A 221 21.89 -2.43 -18.58
CA ARG A 221 22.84 -1.69 -19.42
C ARG A 221 22.53 -1.96 -20.89
#